data_AF-A0A9E2L6W7-F1
#
_entry.id   AF-A0A9E2L6W7-F1
#
_cell.length_a   1.000
_cell.length_b   1.000
_cell.length_c   1.000
_cell.angle_alpha   90.00
_cell.angle_beta   90.00
_cell.angle_gamma   90.00
#
_symmetry.space_group_name_H-M   'P 1'
#
loop_
_entity.id
_entity.type
_entity.pdbx_description
1 polymer ?
#
loop_
_entity_poly.entity_id
_entity_poly.type
_entity_poly.pdbx_seq_one_letter_code
_entity_poly.pdbx_strand_id
1 'polypeptide(L)'
;MGQQEYDNFKRLVREWLDSHPKEYASFVEEMNDKEFKGFFKVFKVATALAPKYREAARKRTLNDRATDFEELENILQGSDLAGKLVNEFHNPNRKSIIPAMLAWLYYGRSYECMVEQGEELAKRKDISGLYKWLVSCMVKFIVRKSISSGMRTKEDWLAFRKQQKAIEENNL
;
A
#
# COMPACT_ATOMS: atom_id res chain seq x y z
N MET A 1 13.00 -0.53 -16.74
CA MET A 1 13.17 -1.97 -16.44
C MET A 1 12.43 -2.73 -17.53
N GLY A 2 13.11 -3.68 -18.19
CA GLY A 2 12.48 -4.56 -19.17
C GLY A 2 11.57 -5.61 -18.51
N GLN A 3 10.70 -6.25 -19.28
CA GLN A 3 9.76 -7.26 -18.77
C GLN A 3 10.49 -8.42 -18.07
N GLN A 4 11.58 -8.91 -18.65
CA GLN A 4 12.38 -9.99 -18.07
C GLN A 4 13.03 -9.60 -16.73
N GLU A 5 13.54 -8.37 -16.63
CA GLU A 5 14.12 -7.85 -15.38
C GLU A 5 13.06 -7.74 -14.28
N TYR A 6 11.85 -7.30 -14.66
CA TYR A 6 10.72 -7.20 -13.75
C TYR A 6 10.26 -8.57 -13.24
N ASP A 7 10.12 -9.56 -14.12
CA ASP A 7 9.72 -10.91 -13.74
C ASP A 7 10.78 -11.59 -12.87
N ASN A 8 12.06 -11.39 -13.18
CA ASN A 8 13.17 -11.82 -12.34
C ASN A 8 13.12 -11.17 -10.95
N PHE A 9 12.87 -9.88 -10.87
CA PHE A 9 12.75 -9.17 -9.60
C PHE A 9 11.60 -9.72 -8.76
N LYS A 10 10.43 -9.93 -9.36
CA LYS A 10 9.28 -10.55 -8.68
C LYS A 10 9.64 -11.93 -8.12
N ARG A 11 10.33 -12.77 -8.91
CA ARG A 11 10.81 -14.09 -8.44
C ARG A 11 11.71 -13.94 -7.20
N LEU A 12 12.65 -13.01 -7.19
CA LEU A 12 13.51 -12.77 -6.02
C LEU A 12 12.72 -12.32 -4.78
N VAL A 13 11.70 -11.47 -4.97
CA VAL A 13 10.79 -11.07 -3.88
C VAL A 13 10.02 -12.28 -3.33
N ARG A 14 9.63 -13.22 -4.19
CA ARG A 14 8.98 -14.47 -3.76
C ARG A 14 9.93 -15.34 -2.96
N GLU A 15 11.16 -15.53 -3.42
CA GLU A 15 12.19 -16.31 -2.70
C GLU A 15 12.51 -15.70 -1.33
N TRP A 16 12.55 -14.37 -1.23
CA TRP A 16 12.69 -13.69 0.04
C TRP A 16 11.51 -13.99 0.98
N LEU A 17 10.28 -13.89 0.47
CA LEU A 17 9.08 -14.20 1.25
C LEU A 17 9.08 -15.63 1.81
N ASP A 18 9.46 -16.60 0.98
CA ASP A 18 9.47 -18.01 1.36
C ASP A 18 10.56 -18.33 2.40
N SER A 19 11.68 -17.59 2.38
CA SER A 19 12.81 -17.75 3.31
C SER A 19 12.73 -16.92 4.58
N HIS A 20 11.88 -15.88 4.63
CA HIS A 20 11.74 -14.94 5.75
C HIS A 20 10.29 -14.83 6.27
N PRO A 21 9.62 -15.96 6.59
CA PRO A 21 8.21 -15.94 6.98
C PRO A 21 7.96 -15.18 8.28
N LYS A 22 8.92 -15.16 9.22
CA LYS A 22 8.78 -14.47 10.51
C LYS A 22 8.86 -12.96 10.35
N GLU A 23 9.83 -12.47 9.57
CA GLU A 23 10.00 -11.06 9.24
C GLU A 23 8.79 -10.55 8.48
N TYR A 24 8.29 -11.32 7.51
CA TYR A 24 7.07 -10.99 6.79
C TYR A 24 5.84 -10.95 7.71
N ALA A 25 5.65 -11.96 8.58
CA ALA A 25 4.53 -11.99 9.52
C ALA A 25 4.55 -10.78 10.46
N SER A 26 5.71 -10.44 11.03
CA SER A 26 5.87 -9.27 11.90
C SER A 26 5.54 -7.96 11.17
N PHE A 27 5.96 -7.83 9.90
CA PHE A 27 5.59 -6.69 9.07
C PHE A 27 4.07 -6.63 8.82
N VAL A 28 3.43 -7.75 8.49
CA VAL A 28 1.98 -7.81 8.26
C VAL A 28 1.19 -7.47 9.52
N GLU A 29 1.60 -7.97 10.70
CA GLU A 29 0.99 -7.59 11.98
C GLU A 29 1.04 -6.07 12.17
N GLU A 30 2.18 -5.45 11.89
CA GLU A 30 2.34 -4.00 12.02
C GLU A 30 1.52 -3.21 10.99
N MET A 31 1.34 -3.74 9.77
CA MET A 31 0.45 -3.14 8.77
C MET A 31 -1.03 -3.20 9.18
N ASN A 32 -1.40 -4.16 10.04
CA ASN A 32 -2.77 -4.31 10.54
C ASN A 32 -2.99 -3.63 11.91
N ASP A 33 -1.97 -3.00 12.48
CA ASP A 33 -2.05 -2.28 13.75
C ASP A 33 -3.04 -1.09 13.68
N LYS A 34 -3.85 -0.94 14.73
CA LYS A 34 -4.90 0.09 14.79
C LYS A 34 -4.35 1.52 14.89
N GLU A 35 -3.08 1.71 15.22
CA GLU A 35 -2.44 3.02 15.26
C GLU A 35 -1.73 3.37 13.95
N PHE A 36 -1.90 2.55 12.89
CA PHE A 36 -1.33 2.76 11.56
C PHE A 36 0.20 2.89 11.55
N LYS A 37 0.89 2.28 12.53
CA LYS A 37 2.37 2.35 12.65
C LYS A 37 3.07 1.89 11.37
N GLY A 38 2.61 0.78 10.79
CA GLY A 38 3.15 0.26 9.53
C GLY A 38 3.01 1.24 8.38
N PHE A 39 1.84 1.87 8.21
CA PHE A 39 1.61 2.88 7.18
C PHE A 39 2.52 4.11 7.35
N PHE A 40 2.73 4.59 8.59
CA PHE A 40 3.69 5.67 8.83
C PHE A 40 5.12 5.27 8.46
N LYS A 41 5.52 4.01 8.69
CA LYS A 41 6.83 3.51 8.26
C LYS A 41 6.95 3.45 6.73
N VAL A 42 5.94 2.92 6.04
CA VAL A 42 5.89 2.91 4.56
C VAL A 42 5.95 4.33 4.00
N PHE A 43 5.21 5.27 4.59
CA PHE A 43 5.25 6.68 4.20
C PHE A 43 6.64 7.31 4.43
N LYS A 44 7.31 6.98 5.54
CA LYS A 44 8.70 7.43 5.80
C LYS A 44 9.66 6.90 4.74
N VAL A 45 9.54 5.64 4.31
CA VAL A 45 10.34 5.09 3.21
C VAL A 45 10.06 5.84 1.91
N ALA A 46 8.79 6.00 1.53
CA ALA A 46 8.41 6.69 0.30
C ALA A 46 8.96 8.13 0.27
N THR A 47 8.85 8.87 1.37
CA THR A 47 9.36 10.25 1.47
C THR A 47 10.88 10.34 1.55
N ALA A 48 11.58 9.32 2.07
CA ALA A 48 13.03 9.25 2.01
C ALA A 48 13.55 8.99 0.58
N LEU A 49 12.89 8.07 -0.15
CA LEU A 49 13.29 7.69 -1.50
C LEU A 49 12.86 8.72 -2.56
N ALA A 50 11.72 9.39 -2.34
CA ALA A 50 11.17 10.43 -3.22
C ALA A 50 10.77 11.68 -2.40
N PRO A 51 11.70 12.57 -2.03
CA PRO A 51 11.42 13.72 -1.16
C PRO A 51 10.30 14.65 -1.64
N LYS A 52 10.14 14.81 -2.96
CA LYS A 52 9.04 15.59 -3.56
C LYS A 52 7.65 15.04 -3.22
N TYR A 53 7.54 13.74 -2.93
CA TYR A 53 6.29 13.09 -2.56
C TYR A 53 5.71 13.66 -1.26
N ARG A 54 6.56 14.04 -0.29
CA ARG A 54 6.10 14.54 1.02
C ARG A 54 5.27 15.82 0.89
N GLU A 55 5.80 16.80 0.16
CA GLU A 55 5.12 18.08 -0.02
C GLU A 55 3.87 17.94 -0.89
N ALA A 56 3.91 17.07 -1.90
CA ALA A 56 2.75 16.79 -2.73
C ALA A 56 1.63 16.08 -1.94
N ALA A 57 1.97 15.08 -1.13
CA ALA A 57 1.00 14.40 -0.26
C ALA A 57 0.34 15.39 0.71
N ARG A 58 1.14 16.30 1.31
CA ARG A 58 0.62 17.37 2.17
C ARG A 58 -0.35 18.28 1.43
N LYS A 59 0.00 18.76 0.23
CA LYS A 59 -0.89 19.59 -0.60
C LYS A 59 -2.17 18.86 -0.94
N ARG A 60 -2.09 17.57 -1.28
CA ARG A 60 -3.24 16.74 -1.61
C ARG A 60 -4.22 16.60 -0.44
N THR A 61 -3.72 16.46 0.79
CA THR A 61 -4.56 16.39 2.00
C THR A 61 -5.29 17.69 2.30
N LEU A 62 -4.77 18.83 1.83
CA LEU A 62 -5.41 20.14 2.02
C LEU A 62 -6.35 20.52 0.86
N ASN A 63 -6.41 19.72 -0.21
CA ASN A 63 -7.21 19.99 -1.39
C ASN A 63 -8.56 19.25 -1.32
N ASP A 64 -9.62 20.00 -1.06
CA ASP A 64 -11.01 19.52 -0.94
C ASP A 64 -11.73 19.41 -2.30
N ARG A 65 -11.08 19.78 -3.40
CA ARG A 65 -11.65 19.73 -4.76
C ARG A 65 -11.19 18.53 -5.55
N ALA A 66 -9.95 18.09 -5.33
CA ALA A 66 -9.38 16.94 -6.03
C ALA A 66 -9.98 15.62 -5.50
N THR A 67 -10.49 14.77 -6.40
CA THR A 67 -11.05 13.46 -6.05
C THR A 67 -10.13 12.29 -6.37
N ASP A 68 -9.08 12.51 -7.17
CA ASP A 68 -8.07 11.53 -7.54
C ASP A 68 -6.72 11.76 -6.81
N PHE A 69 -5.71 10.98 -7.18
CA PHE A 69 -4.34 11.06 -6.63
C PHE A 69 -3.30 11.01 -7.76
N GLU A 70 -3.66 11.42 -8.98
CA GLU A 70 -2.81 11.27 -10.17
C GLU A 70 -1.54 12.12 -10.06
N GLU A 71 -1.60 13.32 -9.48
CA GLU A 71 -0.40 14.14 -9.22
C GLU A 71 0.62 13.40 -8.34
N LEU A 72 0.17 12.69 -7.31
CA LEU A 72 1.05 11.93 -6.43
C LEU A 72 1.69 10.77 -7.18
N GLU A 73 0.91 10.06 -7.99
CA GLU A 73 1.40 8.98 -8.83
C GLU A 73 2.42 9.47 -9.85
N ASN A 74 2.14 10.58 -10.54
CA ASN A 74 3.04 11.19 -11.52
C ASN A 74 4.38 11.59 -10.88
N ILE A 75 4.36 12.10 -9.64
CA ILE A 75 5.59 12.42 -8.90
C ILE A 75 6.41 11.17 -8.60
N LEU A 76 5.76 10.07 -8.23
CA LEU A 76 6.45 8.80 -8.00
C LEU A 76 6.99 8.20 -9.31
N GLN A 77 6.19 8.22 -10.38
CA GLN A 77 6.58 7.71 -11.71
C GLN A 77 7.71 8.53 -12.34
N GLY A 78 7.70 9.85 -12.18
CA GLY A 78 8.77 10.75 -12.63
C GLY A 78 10.00 10.75 -11.73
N SER A 79 10.02 9.94 -10.67
CA SER A 79 11.16 9.77 -9.78
C SER A 79 11.89 8.45 -10.05
N ASP A 80 13.12 8.33 -9.56
CA ASP A 80 13.88 7.07 -9.58
C ASP A 80 13.47 6.11 -8.43
N LEU A 81 12.20 6.15 -8.00
CA LEU A 81 11.75 5.34 -6.87
C LEU A 81 11.93 3.84 -7.14
N ALA A 82 11.56 3.37 -8.33
CA ALA A 82 11.67 1.96 -8.69
C ALA A 82 13.13 1.47 -8.63
N GLY A 83 14.07 2.24 -9.20
CA GLY A 83 15.50 1.92 -9.15
C GLY A 83 16.03 1.85 -7.71
N LYS A 84 15.64 2.82 -6.86
CA LYS A 84 16.02 2.85 -5.45
C LYS A 84 15.46 1.68 -4.64
N LEU A 85 14.18 1.33 -4.86
CA LEU A 85 13.54 0.18 -4.21
C LEU A 85 14.26 -1.12 -4.56
N VAL A 86 14.58 -1.31 -5.84
CA VAL A 86 15.31 -2.49 -6.32
C VAL A 86 16.73 -2.53 -5.74
N ASN A 87 17.43 -1.41 -5.71
CA ASN A 87 18.76 -1.34 -5.14
C ASN A 87 18.77 -1.66 -3.64
N GLU A 88 17.83 -1.10 -2.87
CA GLU A 88 17.71 -1.37 -1.43
C GLU A 88 17.24 -2.80 -1.14
N PHE A 89 16.41 -3.39 -2.01
CA PHE A 89 16.03 -4.80 -1.89
C PHE A 89 17.24 -5.74 -2.00
N HIS A 90 18.16 -5.48 -2.93
CA HIS A 90 19.37 -6.30 -3.09
C HIS A 90 20.41 -6.05 -1.98
N ASN A 91 20.43 -4.86 -1.40
CA ASN A 91 21.38 -4.48 -0.35
C ASN A 91 20.64 -3.94 0.89
N PRO A 92 19.82 -4.77 1.55
CA PRO A 92 18.96 -4.29 2.63
C PRO A 92 19.81 -3.96 3.85
N ASN A 93 19.61 -2.76 4.39
CA ASN A 93 20.03 -2.48 5.76
C ASN A 93 19.28 -3.43 6.70
N ARG A 94 19.89 -3.85 7.83
CA ARG A 94 19.28 -4.75 8.83
C ARG A 94 17.91 -4.32 9.35
N LYS A 95 17.55 -3.03 9.20
CA LYS A 95 16.27 -2.45 9.62
C LYS A 95 15.35 -2.08 8.44
N SER A 96 15.71 -2.44 7.21
CA SER A 96 14.91 -2.12 6.04
C SER A 96 13.62 -2.95 6.05
N ILE A 97 12.50 -2.27 5.88
CA ILE A 97 11.19 -2.91 5.71
C ILE A 97 10.92 -3.23 4.23
N ILE A 98 11.80 -2.83 3.31
CA ILE A 98 11.52 -2.87 1.87
C ILE A 98 11.30 -4.29 1.35
N PRO A 99 12.10 -5.31 1.73
CA PRO A 99 11.81 -6.68 1.33
C PRO A 99 10.42 -7.15 1.74
N ALA A 100 10.02 -6.93 3.00
CA ALA A 100 8.71 -7.28 3.50
C ALA A 100 7.58 -6.47 2.85
N MET A 101 7.80 -5.16 2.65
CA MET A 101 6.86 -4.26 1.99
C MET A 101 6.60 -4.68 0.54
N LEU A 102 7.66 -5.03 -0.23
CA LEU A 102 7.53 -5.49 -1.60
C LEU A 102 6.85 -6.87 -1.66
N ALA A 103 7.21 -7.80 -0.78
CA ALA A 103 6.53 -9.08 -0.66
C ALA A 103 5.03 -8.90 -0.38
N TRP A 104 4.68 -7.97 0.50
CA TRP A 104 3.29 -7.65 0.81
C TRP A 104 2.55 -7.01 -0.36
N LEU A 105 3.18 -6.07 -1.07
CA LEU A 105 2.60 -5.42 -2.25
C LEU A 105 2.35 -6.39 -3.40
N TYR A 106 3.30 -7.30 -3.69
CA TYR A 106 3.18 -8.24 -4.80
C TYR A 106 2.37 -9.50 -4.49
N TYR A 107 2.48 -10.02 -3.26
CA TYR A 107 1.98 -11.37 -2.93
C TYR A 107 1.09 -11.42 -1.69
N GLY A 108 1.01 -10.33 -0.92
CA GLY A 108 0.11 -10.21 0.23
C GLY A 108 -1.25 -9.62 -0.12
N ARG A 109 -2.12 -9.54 0.90
CA ARG A 109 -3.41 -8.84 0.87
C ARG A 109 -3.27 -7.32 1.03
N SER A 110 -2.30 -6.74 0.34
CA SER A 110 -1.91 -5.34 0.55
C SER A 110 -3.04 -4.38 0.25
N TYR A 111 -3.61 -4.44 -0.96
CA TYR A 111 -4.72 -3.61 -1.38
C TYR A 111 -5.95 -3.76 -0.46
N GLU A 112 -6.30 -4.99 -0.10
CA GLU A 112 -7.40 -5.28 0.82
C GLU A 112 -7.16 -4.63 2.18
N CYS A 113 -5.98 -4.82 2.77
CA CYS A 113 -5.60 -4.21 4.05
C CYS A 113 -5.63 -2.68 3.98
N MET A 114 -5.13 -2.06 2.90
CA MET A 114 -5.23 -0.61 2.72
C MET A 114 -6.68 -0.11 2.66
N VAL A 115 -7.57 -0.88 2.02
CA VAL A 115 -9.00 -0.57 1.95
C VAL A 115 -9.67 -0.74 3.32
N GLU A 116 -9.45 -1.86 4.02
CA GLU A 116 -9.98 -2.11 5.37
C GLU A 116 -9.58 -0.97 6.32
N GLN A 117 -8.30 -0.62 6.33
CA GLN A 117 -7.74 0.42 7.18
C GLN A 117 -8.30 1.80 6.84
N GLY A 118 -8.49 2.10 5.55
CA GLY A 118 -9.16 3.32 5.11
C GLY A 118 -10.64 3.39 5.54
N GLU A 119 -11.37 2.29 5.40
CA GLU A 119 -12.77 2.22 5.80
C GLU A 119 -12.95 2.35 7.32
N GLU A 120 -12.10 1.68 8.10
CA GLU A 120 -12.08 1.82 9.56
C GLU A 120 -11.70 3.24 9.98
N LEU A 121 -10.74 3.87 9.30
CA LEU A 121 -10.41 5.26 9.54
C LEU A 121 -11.62 6.18 9.29
N ALA A 122 -12.32 6.01 8.17
CA ALA A 122 -13.49 6.81 7.80
C ALA A 122 -14.65 6.71 8.82
N LYS A 123 -14.76 5.57 9.54
CA LYS A 123 -15.76 5.34 10.60
C LYS A 123 -15.43 6.06 11.91
N ARG A 124 -14.17 6.46 12.16
CA ARG A 124 -13.78 7.04 13.45
C ARG A 124 -14.45 8.39 13.71
N LYS A 125 -14.71 8.71 14.98
CA LYS A 125 -15.38 9.95 15.40
C LYS A 125 -14.42 11.12 15.60
N ASP A 126 -13.14 10.85 15.79
CA ASP A 126 -12.07 11.80 16.08
C ASP A 126 -11.45 12.44 14.81
N ILE A 127 -11.83 11.99 13.61
CA ILE A 127 -11.36 12.56 12.35
C ILE A 127 -12.41 13.49 11.72
N SER A 128 -11.96 14.58 11.11
CA SER A 128 -12.84 15.59 10.50
C SER A 128 -13.55 15.06 9.23
N GLY A 129 -14.66 15.69 8.87
CA GLY A 129 -15.43 15.32 7.66
C GLY A 129 -14.62 15.41 6.37
N LEU A 130 -13.73 16.40 6.24
CA LEU A 130 -12.81 16.50 5.11
C LEU A 130 -11.87 15.29 5.03
N TYR A 131 -11.29 14.88 6.16
CA TYR A 131 -10.43 13.69 6.19
C TYR A 131 -11.20 12.41 5.87
N LYS A 132 -12.43 12.25 6.35
CA LYS A 132 -13.30 11.11 5.97
C LYS A 132 -13.54 11.05 4.48
N TRP A 133 -13.84 12.20 3.88
CA TRP A 133 -14.03 12.32 2.44
C TRP A 133 -12.75 11.98 1.66
N LEU A 134 -11.59 12.51 2.08
CA LEU A 134 -10.30 12.21 1.46
C LEU A 134 -9.96 10.71 1.52
N VAL A 135 -10.17 10.08 2.66
CA VAL A 135 -9.96 8.64 2.83
C VAL A 135 -10.92 7.83 1.96
N SER A 136 -12.17 8.27 1.82
CA SER A 136 -13.15 7.63 0.92
C SER A 136 -12.71 7.73 -0.55
N CYS A 137 -12.15 8.87 -0.98
CA CYS A 137 -11.52 9.01 -2.28
C CYS A 137 -10.33 8.06 -2.45
N MET A 138 -9.49 7.93 -1.43
CA MET A 138 -8.31 7.06 -1.44
C MET A 138 -8.69 5.59 -1.59
N VAL A 139 -9.69 5.12 -0.83
CA VAL A 139 -10.23 3.74 -0.94
C VAL A 139 -10.68 3.44 -2.37
N LYS A 140 -11.45 4.35 -2.99
CA LYS A 140 -11.89 4.20 -4.38
C LYS A 140 -10.72 4.17 -5.36
N PHE A 141 -9.71 5.01 -5.13
CA PHE A 141 -8.51 5.06 -5.96
C PHE A 141 -7.70 3.76 -5.86
N ILE A 142 -7.49 3.22 -4.66
CA ILE A 142 -6.76 1.96 -4.41
C ILE A 142 -7.42 0.80 -5.18
N VAL A 143 -8.74 0.63 -5.04
CA VAL A 143 -9.51 -0.41 -5.76
C VAL A 143 -9.38 -0.24 -7.27
N ARG A 144 -9.57 0.99 -7.78
CA ARG A 144 -9.45 1.26 -9.23
C ARG A 144 -8.05 0.92 -9.73
N LYS A 145 -7.02 1.37 -9.00
CA LYS A 145 -5.63 1.21 -9.41
C LYS A 145 -5.17 -0.23 -9.37
N SER A 146 -5.57 -0.99 -8.34
CA SER A 146 -5.24 -2.41 -8.25
C SER A 146 -5.76 -3.20 -9.45
N ILE A 147 -6.95 -2.84 -9.97
CA ILE A 147 -7.53 -3.44 -11.17
C ILE A 147 -6.78 -3.00 -12.41
N SER A 148 -6.59 -1.69 -12.61
CA SER A 148 -5.92 -1.19 -13.82
C SER A 148 -4.45 -1.63 -13.93
N SER A 149 -3.79 -1.90 -12.81
CA SER A 149 -2.42 -2.41 -12.78
C SER A 149 -2.34 -3.94 -12.84
N GLY A 150 -3.48 -4.65 -12.92
CA GLY A 150 -3.54 -6.10 -12.95
C GLY A 150 -3.14 -6.79 -11.64
N MET A 151 -3.05 -6.05 -10.53
CA MET A 151 -2.71 -6.63 -9.21
C MET A 151 -3.90 -7.33 -8.56
N ARG A 152 -5.13 -6.93 -8.94
CA ARG A 152 -6.39 -7.54 -8.53
C ARG A 152 -7.38 -7.55 -9.68
N THR A 153 -8.36 -8.43 -9.59
CA THR A 153 -9.51 -8.52 -10.48
C THR A 153 -10.77 -7.97 -9.78
N LYS A 154 -11.88 -7.86 -10.52
CA LYS A 154 -13.17 -7.51 -9.89
C LYS A 154 -13.66 -8.64 -8.98
N GLU A 155 -13.37 -9.88 -9.36
CA GLU A 155 -13.71 -11.10 -8.66
C GLU A 155 -13.00 -11.18 -7.31
N ASP A 156 -11.71 -10.81 -7.24
CA ASP A 156 -10.97 -10.71 -5.98
C ASP A 156 -11.65 -9.74 -5.00
N TRP A 157 -12.07 -8.58 -5.49
CA TRP A 157 -12.78 -7.59 -4.68
C TRP A 157 -14.15 -8.07 -4.25
N LEU A 158 -14.90 -8.79 -5.10
CA LEU A 158 -16.19 -9.37 -4.74
C LEU A 158 -16.03 -10.43 -3.64
N ALA A 159 -15.04 -11.32 -3.77
CA ALA A 159 -14.72 -12.33 -2.76
C ALA A 159 -14.35 -11.67 -1.44
N PHE A 160 -13.52 -10.62 -1.48
CA PHE A 160 -13.13 -9.84 -0.33
C PHE A 160 -14.34 -9.18 0.38
N ARG A 161 -15.26 -8.54 -0.36
CA ARG A 161 -16.47 -7.94 0.24
C ARG A 161 -17.40 -8.99 0.85
N LYS A 162 -17.52 -10.16 0.23
CA LYS A 162 -18.29 -11.28 0.77
C LYS A 162 -17.68 -11.76 2.09
N GLN A 163 -16.36 -11.86 2.17
CA GLN A 163 -15.64 -12.22 3.39
C GLN A 163 -15.85 -11.18 4.50
N GLN A 164 -15.71 -9.88 4.21
CA GLN A 164 -15.96 -8.82 5.20
C GLN A 164 -17.38 -8.92 5.78
N LYS A 165 -18.38 -9.07 4.91
CA LYS A 165 -19.78 -9.20 5.33
C LYS A 165 -19.99 -10.43 6.21
N ALA A 166 -19.41 -11.57 5.86
CA ALA A 166 -19.50 -12.79 6.67
C ALA A 166 -18.90 -12.59 8.08
N ILE A 167 -17.79 -11.86 8.19
CA ILE A 167 -17.16 -11.51 9.47
C ILE A 167 -18.08 -10.59 10.28
N GLU A 168 -18.62 -9.53 9.67
CA GLU A 168 -19.54 -8.59 10.35
C GLU A 168 -20.82 -9.27 10.86
N GLU A 169 -21.31 -10.27 10.13
CA GLU A 169 -22.49 -11.06 10.49
C GLU A 169 -22.19 -12.25 11.42
N ASN A 170 -20.93 -12.46 11.83
CA ASN A 170 -20.44 -13.64 12.59
C ASN A 170 -20.75 -15.00 11.91
N ASN A 171 -20.80 -15.04 10.58
CA ASN A 171 -21.10 -16.21 9.76
C ASN A 171 -19.84 -16.90 9.20
N LEU A 172 -18.76 -16.98 9.99
CA LEU A 172 -17.49 -17.60 9.57
C LEU A 172 -17.57 -19.14 9.48
#